data_AF-A0A4R1VQG8-F1
#
_entry.id   AF-A0A4R1VQG8-F1
#
_cell.length_a   1.000
_cell.length_b   1.000
_cell.length_c   1.000
_cell.angle_alpha   90.00
_cell.angle_beta   90.00
_cell.angle_gamma   90.00
#
_symmetry.space_group_name_H-M   'P 1'
#
loop_
_entity.id
_entity.type
_entity.pdbx_description
1 polymer ?
#
loop_
_entity_poly.entity_id
_entity_poly.type
_entity_poly.pdbx_seq_one_letter_code
_entity_poly.pdbx_strand_id
1 'polypeptide(L)'
;MPWEDAQLRSGYETGIPIAEIAVLIGRPHYGVSARAALLGQRHKHMPRDWSAAEIERMIALQEAGHSYTEIGQMLGQEGHTTRSKSAMKAIMRKIGEGKGWGRAWTAEENELLKAAYASGQSLTHLQRGLSRSAHSIRWRARYLGLTGTHANRAGWRTGPDWSEADLDRLRRDYGRVPTADLARAMGRSRAAIFTRANLLGLSHGYQRPWSEDDKAALTIAHARAIDIRDLADALGRKAAAVHKYAAKQGLAFGRRKRAATPKSLPEILALDAAAPASKGG
;
A
#
# COMPACT_ATOMS: atom_id res chain seq x y z
N MET A 1 -46.17 -5.07 3.86
CA MET A 1 -47.13 -5.47 4.91
C MET A 1 -47.50 -4.23 5.73
N PRO A 2 -48.71 -4.13 6.31
CA PRO A 2 -49.15 -2.94 7.05
C PRO A 2 -48.21 -2.55 8.21
N TRP A 3 -47.62 -3.54 8.89
CA TRP A 3 -46.62 -3.33 9.94
C TRP A 3 -45.29 -2.78 9.39
N GLU A 4 -44.75 -3.34 8.29
CA GLU A 4 -43.52 -2.85 7.64
C GLU A 4 -43.68 -1.38 7.22
N ASP A 5 -44.82 -1.04 6.60
CA ASP A 5 -45.09 0.31 6.13
C ASP A 5 -45.22 1.29 7.32
N ALA A 6 -45.72 0.85 8.47
CA ALA A 6 -45.80 1.66 9.69
C ALA A 6 -44.41 1.92 10.31
N GLN A 7 -43.55 0.90 10.40
CA GLN A 7 -42.17 1.06 10.88
C GLN A 7 -41.35 1.98 9.96
N LEU A 8 -41.55 1.84 8.65
CA LEU A 8 -40.89 2.67 7.65
C LEU A 8 -41.32 4.14 7.75
N ARG A 9 -42.62 4.43 7.89
CA ARG A 9 -43.13 5.79 8.09
C ARG A 9 -42.55 6.42 9.36
N SER A 10 -42.65 5.71 10.49
CA SER A 10 -42.14 6.20 11.77
C SER A 10 -40.63 6.45 11.74
N GLY A 11 -39.85 5.54 11.14
CA GLY A 11 -38.41 5.70 11.01
C GLY A 11 -38.01 6.88 10.12
N TYR A 12 -38.71 7.07 8.99
CA TYR A 12 -38.46 8.19 8.09
C TYR A 12 -38.81 9.55 8.73
N GLU A 13 -39.90 9.61 9.48
CA GLU A 13 -40.34 10.81 10.20
C GLU A 13 -39.41 11.17 11.38
N THR A 14 -38.93 10.17 12.11
CA THR A 14 -38.04 10.36 13.26
C THR A 14 -36.58 10.59 12.85
N GLY A 15 -36.21 10.19 11.63
CA GLY A 15 -34.86 10.34 11.09
C GLY A 15 -33.93 9.18 11.45
N ILE A 16 -34.48 8.01 11.79
CA ILE A 16 -33.75 6.78 12.05
C ILE A 16 -32.98 6.38 10.78
N PRO A 17 -31.68 6.05 10.86
CA PRO A 17 -30.91 5.63 9.69
C PRO A 17 -31.62 4.53 8.89
N ILE A 18 -31.67 4.68 7.55
CA ILE A 18 -32.35 3.74 6.65
C ILE A 18 -31.85 2.29 6.85
N ALA A 19 -30.57 2.14 7.21
CA ALA A 19 -29.97 0.86 7.57
C ALA A 19 -30.64 0.17 8.77
N GLU A 20 -30.97 0.94 9.81
CA GLU A 20 -31.62 0.42 11.01
C GLU A 20 -33.08 0.07 10.72
N ILE A 21 -33.76 0.86 9.87
CA ILE A 21 -35.10 0.54 9.37
C ILE A 21 -35.08 -0.76 8.56
N ALA A 22 -34.06 -0.96 7.71
CA ALA A 22 -33.87 -2.16 6.89
C ALA A 22 -33.73 -3.43 7.74
N VAL A 23 -32.91 -3.36 8.80
CA VAL A 23 -32.76 -4.44 9.79
C VAL A 23 -34.08 -4.69 10.50
N LEU A 24 -34.76 -3.63 10.96
CA LEU A 24 -36.02 -3.73 11.71
C LEU A 24 -37.11 -4.43 10.89
N ILE A 25 -37.24 -4.12 9.61
CA ILE A 25 -38.29 -4.68 8.75
C ILE A 25 -37.84 -5.93 7.97
N GLY A 26 -36.59 -6.39 8.14
CA GLY A 26 -36.06 -7.57 7.46
C GLY A 26 -35.94 -7.42 5.94
N ARG A 27 -35.70 -6.21 5.44
CA ARG A 27 -35.59 -5.92 3.99
C ARG A 27 -34.17 -5.47 3.65
N PRO A 28 -33.68 -5.74 2.42
CA PRO A 28 -32.48 -5.10 1.93
C PRO A 28 -32.69 -3.58 1.82
N HIS A 29 -31.62 -2.80 2.01
CA HIS A 29 -31.64 -1.33 2.04
C HIS A 29 -32.35 -0.71 0.83
N TYR A 30 -32.11 -1.25 -0.37
CA TYR A 30 -32.79 -0.87 -1.61
C TYR A 30 -34.31 -1.04 -1.52
N GLY A 31 -34.78 -2.14 -0.89
CA GLY A 31 -36.20 -2.43 -0.71
C GLY A 31 -36.90 -1.44 0.22
N VAL A 32 -36.18 -0.90 1.22
CA VAL A 32 -36.71 0.16 2.10
C VAL A 32 -36.91 1.45 1.33
N SER A 33 -35.91 1.89 0.57
CA SER A 33 -35.99 3.13 -0.21
C SER A 33 -37.05 3.07 -1.30
N ALA A 34 -37.16 1.95 -2.03
CA ALA A 34 -38.19 1.74 -3.05
C ALA A 34 -39.59 1.74 -2.44
N ARG A 35 -39.78 1.06 -1.29
CA ARG A 35 -41.08 1.04 -0.59
C ARG A 35 -41.43 2.41 -0.02
N ALA A 36 -40.46 3.15 0.51
CA ALA A 36 -40.65 4.51 1.00
C ALA A 36 -41.06 5.49 -0.11
N ALA A 37 -40.47 5.35 -1.31
CA ALA A 37 -40.88 6.12 -2.47
C ALA A 37 -42.34 5.84 -2.87
N LEU A 38 -42.74 4.56 -2.90
CA LEU A 38 -44.14 4.17 -3.15
C LEU A 38 -45.12 4.68 -2.10
N LEU A 39 -44.67 4.83 -0.85
CA LEU A 39 -45.45 5.37 0.27
C LEU A 39 -45.37 6.90 0.40
N GLY A 40 -44.69 7.58 -0.53
CA GLY A 40 -44.49 9.04 -0.51
C GLY A 40 -43.68 9.56 0.68
N GLN A 41 -42.89 8.70 1.33
CA GLN A 41 -42.15 9.04 2.54
C GLN A 41 -40.83 9.72 2.20
N ARG A 42 -40.54 10.83 2.89
CA ARG A 42 -39.25 11.53 2.83
C ARG A 42 -38.58 11.46 4.18
N HIS A 43 -37.34 11.01 4.19
CA HIS A 43 -36.55 10.91 5.41
C HIS A 43 -36.30 12.33 5.96
N LYS A 44 -36.51 12.56 7.26
CA LYS A 44 -36.37 13.87 7.94
C LYS A 44 -35.06 14.60 7.62
N HIS A 45 -34.02 13.82 7.43
CA HIS A 45 -32.68 14.29 7.14
C HIS A 45 -32.36 14.41 5.64
N MET A 46 -33.27 14.09 4.73
CA MET A 46 -33.07 14.23 3.29
C MET A 46 -33.19 15.71 2.88
N PRO A 47 -32.11 16.34 2.37
CA PRO A 47 -32.20 17.68 1.82
C PRO A 47 -33.15 17.70 0.61
N ARG A 48 -33.94 18.77 0.44
CA ARG A 48 -35.01 18.82 -0.56
C ARG A 48 -34.53 18.72 -2.01
N ASP A 49 -33.25 19.00 -2.24
CA ASP A 49 -32.58 19.15 -3.52
C ASP A 49 -32.00 17.85 -4.09
N TRP A 50 -31.95 16.73 -3.35
CA TRP A 50 -31.40 15.45 -3.87
C TRP A 50 -32.50 14.49 -4.34
N SER A 51 -32.34 13.95 -5.56
CA SER A 51 -33.26 12.93 -6.08
C SER A 51 -32.79 11.50 -5.76
N ALA A 52 -33.73 10.55 -5.69
CA ALA A 52 -33.41 9.14 -5.45
C ALA A 52 -32.53 8.54 -6.56
N ALA A 53 -32.84 8.88 -7.83
CA ALA A 53 -32.07 8.43 -8.99
C ALA A 53 -30.62 8.97 -8.98
N GLU A 54 -30.43 10.23 -8.58
CA GLU A 54 -29.10 10.84 -8.45
C GLU A 54 -28.25 10.12 -7.37
N ILE A 55 -28.89 9.71 -6.25
CA ILE A 55 -28.21 8.97 -5.18
C ILE A 55 -27.87 7.54 -5.62
N GLU A 56 -28.80 6.84 -6.26
CA GLU A 56 -28.59 5.48 -6.78
C GLU A 56 -27.44 5.45 -7.80
N ARG A 57 -27.43 6.41 -8.73
CA ARG A 57 -26.38 6.54 -9.72
C ARG A 57 -25.02 6.82 -9.08
N MET A 58 -24.98 7.69 -8.07
CA MET A 58 -23.76 7.96 -7.30
C MET A 58 -23.23 6.71 -6.57
N ILE A 59 -24.10 5.86 -6.01
CA ILE A 59 -23.69 4.59 -5.38
C ILE A 59 -23.07 3.66 -6.44
N ALA A 60 -23.72 3.48 -7.59
CA ALA A 60 -23.21 2.62 -8.66
C ALA A 60 -21.83 3.08 -9.17
N LEU A 61 -21.65 4.38 -9.39
CA LEU A 61 -20.34 4.93 -9.81
C LEU A 61 -19.28 4.80 -8.70
N GLN A 62 -19.68 4.87 -7.43
CA GLN A 62 -18.78 4.65 -6.30
C GLN A 62 -18.27 3.20 -6.22
N GLU A 63 -19.14 2.22 -6.52
CA GLU A 63 -18.83 0.79 -6.58
C GLU A 63 -17.92 0.45 -7.77
N ALA A 64 -18.15 1.11 -8.92
CA ALA A 64 -17.26 1.05 -10.08
C ALA A 64 -15.87 1.68 -9.83
N GLY A 65 -15.65 2.27 -8.65
CA GLY A 65 -14.33 2.76 -8.22
C GLY A 65 -14.07 4.23 -8.54
N HIS A 66 -15.03 4.95 -9.08
CA HIS A 66 -14.86 6.36 -9.42
C HIS A 66 -14.70 7.22 -8.15
N SER A 67 -13.86 8.25 -8.27
CA SER A 67 -13.70 9.30 -7.27
C SER A 67 -14.92 10.23 -7.28
N TYR A 68 -15.25 10.85 -6.14
CA TYR A 68 -16.36 11.82 -6.08
C TYR A 68 -16.22 12.99 -7.06
N THR A 69 -15.01 13.30 -7.51
CA THR A 69 -14.79 14.31 -8.57
C THR A 69 -15.28 13.82 -9.92
N GLU A 70 -14.96 12.58 -10.30
CA GLU A 70 -15.43 11.94 -11.54
C GLU A 70 -16.94 11.71 -11.47
N ILE A 71 -17.44 11.25 -10.32
CA ILE A 71 -18.88 11.04 -10.09
C ILE A 71 -19.66 12.34 -10.33
N GLY A 72 -19.20 13.47 -9.79
CA GLY A 72 -19.87 14.76 -9.99
C GLY A 72 -19.92 15.20 -11.46
N GLN A 73 -18.87 14.90 -12.24
CA GLN A 73 -18.83 15.19 -13.68
C GLN A 73 -19.80 14.28 -14.45
N MET A 74 -19.80 12.98 -14.15
CA MET A 74 -20.68 11.99 -14.78
C MET A 74 -22.15 12.29 -14.51
N LEU A 75 -22.49 12.61 -13.25
CA LEU A 75 -23.84 13.06 -12.89
C LEU A 75 -24.26 14.30 -13.68
N GLY A 76 -23.37 15.29 -13.82
CA GLY A 76 -23.62 16.49 -14.62
C GLY A 76 -23.85 16.19 -16.11
N GLN A 77 -23.08 15.28 -16.70
CA GLN A 77 -23.27 14.82 -18.08
C GLN A 77 -24.60 14.09 -18.29
N GLU A 78 -25.06 13.38 -17.26
CA GLU A 78 -26.33 12.64 -17.25
C GLU A 78 -27.54 13.53 -16.93
N GLY A 79 -27.35 14.85 -16.83
CA GLY A 79 -28.41 15.84 -16.61
C GLY A 79 -28.82 16.00 -15.15
N HIS A 80 -28.10 15.40 -14.21
CA HIS A 80 -28.27 15.68 -12.79
C HIS A 80 -27.62 17.02 -12.40
N THR A 81 -28.06 17.59 -11.29
CA THR A 81 -27.45 18.82 -10.77
C THR A 81 -25.97 18.58 -10.43
N THR A 82 -25.08 19.43 -10.93
CA THR A 82 -23.64 19.32 -10.60
C THR A 82 -23.42 19.55 -9.11
N ARG A 83 -22.85 18.55 -8.43
CA ARG A 83 -22.62 18.58 -6.97
C ARG A 83 -21.14 18.73 -6.63
N SER A 84 -20.86 19.42 -5.53
CA SER A 84 -19.52 19.44 -4.97
C SER A 84 -19.18 18.10 -4.31
N LYS A 85 -17.90 17.73 -4.31
CA LYS A 85 -17.36 16.56 -3.61
C LYS A 85 -17.77 16.51 -2.14
N SER A 86 -17.79 17.65 -1.46
CA SER A 86 -18.17 17.75 -0.05
C SER A 86 -19.66 17.47 0.16
N ALA A 87 -20.53 17.96 -0.74
CA ALA A 87 -21.96 17.69 -0.70
C ALA A 87 -22.26 16.20 -0.93
N MET A 88 -21.65 15.58 -1.95
CA MET A 88 -21.76 14.13 -2.21
C MET A 88 -21.28 13.30 -1.01
N LYS A 89 -20.13 13.64 -0.40
CA LYS A 89 -19.66 12.97 0.82
C LYS A 89 -20.62 13.12 2.00
N ALA A 90 -21.24 14.28 2.16
CA ALA A 90 -22.15 14.56 3.26
C ALA A 90 -23.43 13.73 3.12
N ILE A 91 -24.04 13.69 1.92
CA ILE A 91 -25.23 12.89 1.68
C ILE A 91 -24.92 11.39 1.78
N MET A 92 -23.82 10.92 1.20
CA MET A 92 -23.39 9.52 1.28
C MET A 92 -23.18 9.07 2.74
N ARG A 93 -22.62 9.94 3.59
CA ARG A 93 -22.51 9.65 5.02
C ARG A 93 -23.88 9.57 5.71
N LYS A 94 -24.77 10.52 5.38
CA LYS A 94 -26.10 10.63 5.99
C LYS A 94 -27.01 9.45 5.63
N ILE A 95 -26.84 8.87 4.45
CA ILE A 95 -27.54 7.66 4.00
C ILE A 95 -26.81 6.36 4.36
N GLY A 96 -25.61 6.43 4.95
CA GLY A 96 -24.84 5.26 5.39
C GLY A 96 -23.93 4.63 4.32
N GLU A 97 -23.85 5.19 3.11
CA GLU A 97 -23.07 4.69 1.96
C GLU A 97 -21.70 5.37 1.79
N GLY A 98 -21.29 6.21 2.75
CA GLY A 98 -19.99 6.88 2.71
C GLY A 98 -18.81 5.92 2.93
N LYS A 99 -17.70 6.09 2.20
CA LYS A 99 -16.42 5.33 2.32
C LYS A 99 -15.67 5.48 3.67
N GLY A 100 -16.36 5.81 4.77
CA GLY A 100 -15.87 5.70 6.14
C GLY A 100 -15.34 6.99 6.79
N TRP A 101 -16.20 7.59 7.64
CA TRP A 101 -16.02 7.91 9.07
C TRP A 101 -17.46 8.17 9.58
N GLY A 102 -17.94 7.39 10.56
CA GLY A 102 -19.30 7.53 11.13
C GLY A 102 -20.39 6.53 10.68
N ARG A 103 -20.12 5.59 9.77
CA ARG A 103 -21.04 4.46 9.47
C ARG A 103 -20.95 3.41 10.59
N ALA A 104 -22.07 3.04 11.22
CA ALA A 104 -22.09 1.99 12.25
C ALA A 104 -21.68 0.63 11.65
N TRP A 105 -21.04 -0.23 12.44
CA TRP A 105 -20.67 -1.59 12.01
C TRP A 105 -21.84 -2.54 12.19
N THR A 106 -22.27 -3.21 11.12
CA THR A 106 -23.38 -4.18 11.21
C THR A 106 -22.91 -5.52 11.80
N ALA A 107 -23.85 -6.39 12.17
CA ALA A 107 -23.53 -7.74 12.64
C ALA A 107 -22.85 -8.55 11.53
N GLU A 108 -23.35 -8.45 10.30
CA GLU A 108 -22.83 -9.12 9.11
C GLU A 108 -21.40 -8.67 8.80
N GLU A 109 -21.12 -7.36 8.88
CA GLU A 109 -19.75 -6.85 8.70
C GLU A 109 -18.79 -7.40 9.78
N ASN A 110 -19.28 -7.61 11.00
CA ASN A 110 -18.47 -8.23 12.07
C ASN A 110 -18.23 -9.71 11.79
N GLU A 111 -19.24 -10.45 11.34
CA GLU A 111 -19.09 -11.87 10.99
C GLU A 111 -18.16 -12.07 9.80
N LEU A 112 -18.27 -11.22 8.77
CA LEU A 112 -17.32 -11.23 7.65
C LEU A 112 -15.89 -10.95 8.13
N LEU A 113 -15.71 -10.01 9.05
CA LEU A 113 -14.40 -9.69 9.62
C LEU A 113 -13.86 -10.85 10.47
N LYS A 114 -14.69 -11.51 11.30
CA LYS A 114 -14.30 -12.70 12.07
C LYS A 114 -13.91 -13.86 11.16
N ALA A 115 -14.73 -14.16 10.15
CA ALA A 115 -14.49 -15.23 9.19
C ALA A 115 -13.18 -15.02 8.42
N ALA A 116 -12.91 -13.78 7.99
CA ALA A 116 -11.67 -13.44 7.30
C ALA A 116 -10.42 -13.56 8.21
N TYR A 117 -10.57 -13.35 9.52
CA TYR A 117 -9.50 -13.59 10.48
C TYR A 117 -9.26 -15.08 10.72
N ALA A 118 -10.33 -15.86 10.84
CA ALA A 118 -10.25 -17.31 11.03
C ALA A 118 -9.67 -18.02 9.80
N SER A 119 -10.04 -17.59 8.58
CA SER A 119 -9.54 -18.20 7.33
C SER A 119 -8.10 -17.81 6.99
N GLY A 120 -7.54 -16.79 7.65
CA GLY A 120 -6.17 -16.32 7.38
C GLY A 120 -5.98 -15.65 6.01
N GLN A 121 -7.06 -15.36 5.28
CA GLN A 121 -7.00 -14.78 3.94
C GLN A 121 -6.53 -13.31 3.94
N SER A 122 -6.08 -12.85 2.77
CA SER A 122 -5.75 -11.44 2.56
C SER A 122 -6.96 -10.54 2.78
N LEU A 123 -6.82 -9.62 3.74
CA LEU A 123 -7.87 -8.67 4.12
C LEU A 123 -8.04 -7.54 3.08
N THR A 124 -7.26 -7.52 2.01
CA THR A 124 -7.43 -6.59 0.88
C THR A 124 -8.76 -6.79 0.16
N HIS A 125 -9.24 -8.04 0.03
CA HIS A 125 -10.56 -8.32 -0.54
C HIS A 125 -11.67 -7.86 0.41
N LEU A 126 -11.49 -8.07 1.71
CA LEU A 126 -12.42 -7.60 2.74
C LEU A 126 -12.53 -6.06 2.74
N GLN A 127 -11.43 -5.34 2.52
CA GLN A 127 -11.47 -3.88 2.43
C GLN A 127 -12.35 -3.38 1.28
N ARG A 128 -12.29 -4.05 0.12
CA ARG A 128 -13.15 -3.73 -1.03
C ARG A 128 -14.59 -4.11 -0.75
N GLY A 129 -14.83 -5.33 -0.24
CA GLY A 129 -16.18 -5.83 0.05
C GLY A 129 -16.93 -5.02 1.11
N LEU A 130 -16.23 -4.55 2.16
CA LEU A 130 -16.86 -3.75 3.22
C LEU A 130 -16.99 -2.26 2.85
N SER A 131 -16.35 -1.79 1.78
CA SER A 131 -16.22 -0.36 1.44
C SER A 131 -15.74 0.50 2.63
N ARG A 132 -14.92 -0.09 3.51
CA ARG A 132 -14.34 0.56 4.70
C ARG A 132 -12.87 0.90 4.46
N SER A 133 -12.38 1.96 5.11
CA SER A 133 -10.95 2.24 5.13
C SER A 133 -10.20 1.17 5.92
N ALA A 134 -8.97 0.86 5.52
CA ALA A 134 -8.10 -0.06 6.26
C ALA A 134 -7.96 0.31 7.75
N HIS A 135 -7.98 1.60 8.06
CA HIS A 135 -7.93 2.09 9.43
C HIS A 135 -9.22 1.74 10.19
N SER A 136 -10.40 1.97 9.60
CA SER A 136 -11.69 1.63 10.22
C SER A 136 -11.79 0.14 10.53
N ILE A 137 -11.36 -0.73 9.61
CA ILE A 137 -11.39 -2.17 9.83
C ILE A 137 -10.39 -2.58 10.90
N ARG A 138 -9.19 -1.99 10.94
CA ARG A 138 -8.21 -2.24 12.00
C ARG A 138 -8.77 -1.89 13.39
N TRP A 139 -9.42 -0.73 13.53
CA TRP A 139 -10.08 -0.35 14.78
C TRP A 139 -11.19 -1.32 15.16
N ARG A 140 -12.00 -1.75 14.19
CA ARG A 140 -13.04 -2.73 14.47
C ARG A 140 -12.49 -4.10 14.87
N ALA A 141 -11.46 -4.58 14.18
CA ALA A 141 -10.80 -5.83 14.53
C ALA A 141 -10.24 -5.78 15.96
N ARG A 142 -9.69 -4.63 16.38
CA ARG A 142 -9.27 -4.41 17.77
C ARG A 142 -10.45 -4.46 18.73
N TYR A 143 -11.56 -3.78 18.41
CA TYR A 143 -12.78 -3.79 19.21
C TYR A 143 -13.37 -5.21 19.38
N LEU A 144 -13.31 -6.03 18.32
CA LEU A 144 -13.78 -7.43 18.34
C LEU A 144 -12.76 -8.42 18.94
N GLY A 145 -11.62 -7.94 19.45
CA GLY A 145 -10.59 -8.82 20.03
C GLY A 145 -9.83 -9.69 19.01
N LEU A 146 -9.92 -9.38 17.71
CA LEU A 146 -9.29 -10.15 16.63
C LEU A 146 -7.80 -9.82 16.43
N THR A 147 -7.27 -8.86 17.18
CA THR A 147 -5.86 -8.47 17.02
C THR A 147 -4.93 -9.64 17.37
N GLY A 148 -4.12 -10.08 16.40
CA GLY A 148 -3.18 -11.17 16.60
C GLY A 148 -3.76 -12.58 16.45
N THR A 149 -5.05 -12.74 16.17
CA THR A 149 -5.68 -14.06 15.97
C THR A 149 -5.60 -14.57 14.52
N HIS A 150 -5.20 -13.72 13.59
CA HIS A 150 -5.06 -14.06 12.18
C HIS A 150 -3.92 -15.07 11.98
N ALA A 151 -4.20 -16.19 11.30
CA ALA A 151 -3.26 -17.31 11.14
C ALA A 151 -1.93 -16.94 10.46
N ASN A 152 -1.89 -15.88 9.66
CA ASN A 152 -0.64 -15.32 9.17
C ASN A 152 0.00 -14.48 10.28
N ARG A 153 1.09 -15.01 10.87
CA ARG A 153 1.92 -14.46 11.99
C ARG A 153 2.40 -12.99 11.85
N ALA A 154 1.97 -12.25 10.82
CA ALA A 154 2.36 -10.88 10.53
C ALA A 154 1.20 -9.86 10.50
N GLY A 155 -0.03 -10.25 10.86
CA GLY A 155 -1.16 -9.35 11.08
C GLY A 155 -1.66 -8.61 9.82
N TRP A 156 -2.46 -7.55 10.05
CA TRP A 156 -3.17 -6.75 9.05
C TRP A 156 -2.24 -6.15 7.98
N ARG A 157 -2.11 -6.80 6.82
CA ARG A 157 -1.32 -6.30 5.68
C ARG A 157 -2.22 -5.69 4.60
N THR A 158 -1.89 -4.46 4.20
CA THR A 158 -2.58 -3.72 3.13
C THR A 158 -2.09 -4.07 1.72
N GLY A 159 -1.09 -4.95 1.59
CA GLY A 159 -0.49 -5.34 0.31
C GLY A 159 -0.45 -6.86 0.11
N PRO A 160 -0.10 -7.32 -1.12
CA PRO A 160 -0.10 -8.75 -1.48
C PRO A 160 0.78 -9.60 -0.54
N ASP A 161 0.58 -10.91 -0.49
CA ASP A 161 1.48 -11.79 0.28
C ASP A 161 2.86 -11.88 -0.37
N TRP A 162 3.90 -12.01 0.44
CA TRP A 162 5.27 -12.17 -0.06
C TRP A 162 5.47 -13.63 -0.49
N SER A 163 5.57 -13.86 -1.79
CA SER A 163 5.94 -15.17 -2.34
C SER A 163 7.46 -15.42 -2.21
N GLU A 164 7.91 -16.66 -2.31
CA GLU A 164 9.36 -16.94 -2.40
C GLU A 164 10.01 -16.21 -3.60
N ALA A 165 9.30 -16.11 -4.73
CA ALA A 165 9.74 -15.32 -5.87
C ALA A 165 9.92 -13.83 -5.53
N ASP A 166 9.05 -13.26 -4.71
CA ASP A 166 9.20 -11.88 -4.21
C ASP A 166 10.42 -11.75 -3.29
N LEU A 167 10.66 -12.74 -2.42
CA LEU A 167 11.79 -12.74 -1.50
C LEU A 167 13.11 -12.86 -2.24
N ASP A 168 13.19 -13.75 -3.23
CA ASP A 168 14.38 -13.93 -4.06
C ASP A 168 14.66 -12.68 -4.89
N ARG A 169 13.61 -12.06 -5.44
CA ARG A 169 13.75 -10.78 -6.11
C ARG A 169 14.24 -9.69 -5.15
N LEU A 170 13.71 -9.64 -3.93
CA LEU A 170 14.18 -8.68 -2.93
C LEU A 170 15.65 -8.91 -2.56
N ARG A 171 16.08 -10.16 -2.37
CA ARG A 171 17.50 -10.52 -2.12
C ARG A 171 18.42 -10.11 -3.26
N ARG A 172 17.98 -10.27 -4.51
CA ARG A 172 18.76 -9.89 -5.70
C ARG A 172 18.83 -8.39 -5.91
N ASP A 173 17.69 -7.70 -5.84
CA ASP A 173 17.55 -6.34 -6.36
C ASP A 173 17.67 -5.25 -5.29
N TYR A 174 17.43 -5.58 -4.01
CA TYR A 174 17.44 -4.59 -2.93
C TYR A 174 18.84 -4.00 -2.72
N GLY A 175 18.95 -2.68 -2.89
CA GLY A 175 20.22 -1.96 -2.82
C GLY A 175 21.00 -1.91 -4.13
N ARG A 176 20.58 -2.65 -5.17
CA ARG A 176 21.12 -2.56 -6.54
C ARG A 176 20.23 -1.71 -7.44
N VAL A 177 18.91 -1.86 -7.31
CA VAL A 177 17.90 -1.09 -8.02
C VAL A 177 17.36 0.02 -7.10
N PRO A 178 17.02 1.22 -7.61
CA PRO A 178 16.33 2.22 -6.80
C PRO A 178 15.07 1.64 -6.14
N THR A 179 14.96 1.81 -4.82
CA THR A 179 13.87 1.21 -4.03
C THR A 179 12.47 1.62 -4.52
N ALA A 180 12.35 2.82 -5.12
CA ALA A 180 11.09 3.27 -5.71
C ALA A 180 10.67 2.44 -6.94
N ASP A 181 11.62 2.05 -7.79
CA ASP A 181 11.36 1.26 -8.99
C ASP A 181 11.09 -0.20 -8.62
N LEU A 182 11.85 -0.73 -7.66
CA LEU A 182 11.60 -2.04 -7.08
C LEU A 182 10.20 -2.13 -6.45
N ALA A 183 9.81 -1.11 -5.67
CA ALA A 183 8.47 -1.03 -5.07
C ALA A 183 7.36 -1.02 -6.14
N ARG A 184 7.52 -0.20 -7.19
CA ARG A 184 6.57 -0.12 -8.31
C ARG A 184 6.45 -1.45 -9.05
N ALA A 185 7.58 -2.05 -9.39
CA ALA A 185 7.62 -3.30 -10.16
C ALA A 185 7.17 -4.53 -9.35
N MET A 186 7.07 -4.42 -8.03
CA MET A 186 6.49 -5.44 -7.15
C MET A 186 5.05 -5.12 -6.74
N GLY A 187 4.49 -3.98 -7.15
CA GLY A 187 3.16 -3.54 -6.72
C GLY A 187 3.07 -3.27 -5.20
N ARG A 188 4.17 -2.82 -4.59
CA ARG A 188 4.29 -2.62 -3.14
C ARG A 188 4.67 -1.19 -2.80
N SER A 189 4.44 -0.79 -1.55
CA SER A 189 4.94 0.50 -1.04
C SER A 189 6.42 0.42 -0.70
N ARG A 190 7.13 1.55 -0.77
CA ARG A 190 8.53 1.67 -0.33
C ARG A 190 8.70 1.18 1.12
N ALA A 191 7.77 1.53 2.00
CA ALA A 191 7.78 1.08 3.39
C ALA A 191 7.71 -0.45 3.51
N ALA A 192 6.86 -1.12 2.73
CA ALA A 192 6.76 -2.58 2.74
C ALA A 192 8.08 -3.24 2.28
N ILE A 193 8.75 -2.67 1.27
CA ILE A 193 10.07 -3.12 0.81
C ILE A 193 11.11 -2.96 1.94
N PHE A 194 11.20 -1.78 2.56
CA PHE A 194 12.13 -1.53 3.67
C PHE A 194 11.90 -2.48 4.86
N THR A 195 10.65 -2.60 5.31
CA THR A 195 10.30 -3.50 6.43
C THR A 195 10.68 -4.93 6.11
N ARG A 196 10.38 -5.42 4.90
CA ARG A 196 10.70 -6.80 4.54
C ARG A 196 12.21 -7.01 4.40
N ALA A 197 12.91 -6.06 3.78
CA ALA A 197 14.35 -6.11 3.64
C ALA A 197 15.05 -6.18 5.02
N ASN A 198 14.62 -5.34 5.97
CA ASN A 198 15.12 -5.38 7.34
C ASN A 198 14.87 -6.73 8.03
N LEU A 199 13.66 -7.31 7.88
CA LEU A 199 13.35 -8.63 8.42
C LEU A 199 14.20 -9.75 7.81
N LEU A 200 14.66 -9.58 6.57
CA LEU A 200 15.58 -10.51 5.89
C LEU A 200 17.05 -10.18 6.14
N GLY A 201 17.37 -9.16 6.94
CA GLY A 201 18.74 -8.71 7.17
C GLY A 201 19.41 -8.07 5.94
N LEU A 202 18.64 -7.66 4.93
CA LEU A 202 19.17 -7.04 3.72
C LEU A 202 19.53 -5.58 3.98
N SER A 203 20.79 -5.22 3.77
CA SER A 203 21.29 -3.84 3.93
C SER A 203 21.17 -3.06 2.62
N HIS A 204 20.82 -1.78 2.71
CA HIS A 204 20.89 -0.87 1.56
C HIS A 204 22.35 -0.74 1.10
N GLY A 205 22.62 -0.67 -0.21
CA GLY A 205 24.00 -0.68 -0.76
C GLY A 205 24.94 0.40 -0.18
N TYR A 206 24.39 1.50 0.35
CA TYR A 206 25.15 2.51 1.08
C TYR A 206 25.64 2.07 2.48
N GLN A 207 24.92 1.15 3.13
CA GLN A 207 25.22 0.59 4.45
C GLN A 207 25.76 -0.84 4.41
N ARG A 208 25.96 -1.44 3.22
CA ARG A 208 26.55 -2.77 3.07
C ARG A 208 27.93 -2.80 3.75
N PRO A 209 28.20 -3.71 4.72
CA PRO A 209 29.52 -3.88 5.32
C PRO A 209 30.61 -4.12 4.27
N TRP A 210 31.83 -3.66 4.54
CA TRP A 210 32.99 -3.89 3.67
C TRP A 210 33.51 -5.32 3.88
N SER A 211 33.41 -6.17 2.86
CA SER A 211 33.94 -7.55 2.92
C SER A 211 35.46 -7.58 2.84
N GLU A 212 36.07 -8.72 3.15
CA GLU A 212 37.53 -8.91 2.96
C GLU A 212 37.92 -8.72 1.49
N ASP A 213 37.12 -9.25 0.55
CA ASP A 213 37.33 -9.00 -0.89
C ASP A 213 37.25 -7.52 -1.25
N ASP A 214 36.30 -6.76 -0.68
CA ASP A 214 36.19 -5.32 -0.94
C ASP A 214 37.46 -4.60 -0.45
N LYS A 215 38.02 -5.02 0.70
CA LYS A 215 39.25 -4.47 1.28
C LYS A 215 40.49 -4.86 0.46
N ALA A 216 40.60 -6.12 0.05
CA ALA A 216 41.70 -6.61 -0.78
C ALA A 216 41.71 -5.91 -2.15
N ALA A 217 40.55 -5.83 -2.82
CA ALA A 217 40.40 -5.12 -4.08
C ALA A 217 40.75 -3.63 -3.96
N LEU A 218 40.43 -2.99 -2.84
CA LEU A 218 40.82 -1.60 -2.56
C LEU A 218 42.33 -1.41 -2.50
N THR A 219 43.04 -2.29 -1.77
CA THR A 219 44.51 -2.25 -1.66
C THR A 219 45.17 -2.52 -3.01
N ILE A 220 44.71 -3.53 -3.75
CA ILE A 220 45.24 -3.89 -5.07
C ILE A 220 45.00 -2.75 -6.06
N ALA A 221 43.79 -2.21 -6.10
CA ALA A 221 43.44 -1.08 -6.96
C ALA A 221 44.27 0.17 -6.63
N HIS A 222 44.57 0.40 -5.36
CA HIS A 222 45.47 1.47 -4.95
C HIS A 222 46.89 1.26 -5.51
N ALA A 223 47.46 0.06 -5.31
CA ALA A 223 48.81 -0.30 -5.75
C ALA A 223 48.97 -0.34 -7.28
N ARG A 224 47.93 -0.79 -8.01
CA ARG A 224 47.93 -0.90 -9.47
C ARG A 224 47.41 0.33 -10.19
N ALA A 225 47.27 1.46 -9.48
CA ALA A 225 46.81 2.73 -10.02
C ALA A 225 45.45 2.66 -10.77
N ILE A 226 44.53 1.79 -10.32
CA ILE A 226 43.18 1.69 -10.88
C ILE A 226 42.37 2.94 -10.48
N ASP A 227 41.58 3.48 -11.41
CA ASP A 227 40.69 4.62 -11.13
C ASP A 227 39.59 4.23 -10.13
N ILE A 228 39.29 5.15 -9.21
CA ILE A 228 38.31 4.91 -8.14
C ILE A 228 36.91 4.59 -8.67
N ARG A 229 36.54 5.09 -9.86
CA ARG A 229 35.25 4.82 -10.50
C ARG A 229 35.20 3.40 -11.06
N ASP A 230 36.28 2.94 -11.69
CA ASP A 230 36.36 1.56 -12.19
C ASP A 230 36.33 0.56 -11.03
N LEU A 231 37.04 0.87 -9.93
CA LEU A 231 36.93 0.09 -8.70
C LEU A 231 35.50 0.11 -8.14
N ALA A 232 34.85 1.27 -8.14
CA ALA A 232 33.49 1.41 -7.64
C ALA A 232 32.48 0.61 -8.46
N ASP A 233 32.63 0.62 -9.79
CA ASP A 233 31.84 -0.20 -10.71
C ASP A 233 32.07 -1.70 -10.42
N ALA A 234 33.32 -2.13 -10.25
CA ALA A 234 33.67 -3.50 -9.91
C ALA A 234 33.09 -3.97 -8.56
N LEU A 235 33.08 -3.10 -7.56
CA LEU A 235 32.52 -3.36 -6.22
C LEU A 235 30.98 -3.24 -6.16
N GLY A 236 30.35 -2.71 -7.22
CA GLY A 236 28.94 -2.36 -7.22
C GLY A 236 28.58 -1.31 -6.16
N ARG A 237 29.48 -0.37 -5.86
CA ARG A 237 29.31 0.71 -4.87
C ARG A 237 29.40 2.08 -5.56
N LYS A 238 28.86 3.12 -4.93
CA LYS A 238 29.04 4.49 -5.42
C LYS A 238 30.50 4.93 -5.22
N ALA A 239 31.10 5.57 -6.23
CA ALA A 239 32.48 6.06 -6.16
C ALA A 239 32.77 6.93 -4.93
N ALA A 240 31.83 7.80 -4.51
CA ALA A 240 31.97 8.61 -3.31
C ALA A 240 32.08 7.78 -2.01
N ALA A 241 31.37 6.65 -1.92
CA ALA A 241 31.43 5.76 -0.77
C ALA A 241 32.78 5.02 -0.72
N VAL A 242 33.28 4.58 -1.89
CA VAL A 242 34.60 3.96 -2.00
C VAL A 242 35.70 4.95 -1.66
N HIS A 243 35.63 6.17 -2.19
CA HIS A 243 36.58 7.24 -1.90
C HIS A 243 36.63 7.57 -0.40
N LYS A 244 35.46 7.73 0.25
CA LYS A 244 35.40 8.00 1.70
C LYS A 244 36.00 6.87 2.53
N TYR A 245 35.72 5.61 2.16
CA TYR A 245 36.28 4.46 2.85
C TYR A 245 37.80 4.37 2.62
N ALA A 246 38.27 4.55 1.40
CA ALA A 246 39.69 4.57 1.05
C ALA A 246 40.47 5.61 1.86
N ALA A 247 39.96 6.84 1.94
CA ALA A 247 40.55 7.91 2.75
C ALA A 247 40.63 7.54 4.23
N LYS A 248 39.61 6.88 4.79
CA LYS A 248 39.62 6.39 6.18
C LYS A 248 40.69 5.31 6.42
N GLN A 249 41.02 4.52 5.39
CA GLN A 249 42.10 3.52 5.44
C GLN A 249 43.48 4.10 5.07
N GLY A 250 43.60 5.42 4.87
CA GLY A 250 44.86 6.06 4.46
C GLY A 250 45.25 5.84 2.99
N LEU A 251 44.34 5.30 2.16
CA LEU A 251 44.57 5.05 0.74
C LEU A 251 44.03 6.21 -0.09
N ALA A 252 44.88 7.16 -0.45
CA ALA A 252 44.51 8.33 -1.22
C ALA A 252 44.47 8.01 -2.73
N PHE A 253 43.27 8.01 -3.32
CA PHE A 253 43.11 7.88 -4.77
C PHE A 253 43.22 9.24 -5.45
N GLY A 254 44.39 9.54 -6.01
CA GLY A 254 44.59 10.71 -6.86
C GLY A 254 43.86 10.61 -8.22
N ARG A 255 44.02 11.64 -9.05
CA ARG A 255 43.46 11.66 -10.40
C ARG A 255 44.12 10.57 -11.26
N ARG A 256 43.35 9.54 -11.62
CA ARG A 256 43.79 8.41 -12.46
C ARG A 256 42.97 8.38 -13.75
N LYS A 257 43.49 7.71 -14.78
CA LYS A 257 42.76 7.56 -16.05
C LYS A 257 41.83 6.36 -15.93
N ARG A 258 40.57 6.55 -16.34
CA ARG A 258 39.60 5.46 -16.44
C ARG A 258 40.04 4.45 -17.50
N ALA A 259 39.90 3.17 -17.20
CA ALA A 259 40.16 2.11 -18.17
C ALA A 259 39.12 2.13 -19.30
N ALA A 260 39.55 1.82 -20.52
CA ALA A 260 38.64 1.64 -21.65
C ALA A 260 37.73 0.41 -21.45
N THR A 261 38.26 -0.61 -20.77
CA THR A 261 37.53 -1.80 -20.34
C THR A 261 37.68 -1.94 -18.83
N PRO A 262 36.63 -1.67 -18.03
CA PRO A 262 36.69 -1.79 -16.58
C PRO A 262 36.81 -3.27 -16.19
N LYS A 263 37.73 -3.55 -15.25
CA LYS A 263 37.93 -4.90 -14.71
C LYS A 263 36.83 -5.24 -13.71
N SER A 264 36.36 -6.48 -13.74
CA SER A 264 35.48 -7.05 -12.73
C SER A 264 36.21 -7.28 -11.39
N LEU A 265 35.46 -7.47 -10.30
CA LEU A 265 36.04 -7.73 -8.98
C LEU A 265 36.98 -8.96 -8.96
N PRO A 266 36.62 -10.13 -9.53
CA PRO A 266 37.53 -11.28 -9.59
C PRO A 266 38.83 -10.98 -10.33
N GLU A 267 38.77 -10.22 -11.43
CA GLU A 267 39.97 -9.83 -12.19
C GLU A 267 40.88 -8.90 -11.39
N ILE A 268 40.33 -7.97 -10.61
CA ILE A 268 41.11 -7.11 -9.72
C ILE A 268 41.79 -7.94 -8.64
N LEU A 269 41.07 -8.87 -8.00
CA LEU A 269 41.65 -9.74 -6.97
C LEU A 269 42.78 -10.61 -7.53
N ALA A 270 42.65 -11.10 -8.77
CA ALA A 270 43.67 -11.90 -9.43
C ALA A 270 44.96 -11.14 -9.78
N LEU A 271 44.94 -9.80 -9.79
CA LEU A 271 46.14 -9.00 -10.08
C LEU A 271 47.22 -9.18 -9.02
N ASP A 272 46.86 -9.50 -7.77
CA ASP A 272 47.81 -9.68 -6.66
C ASP A 272 48.66 -10.94 -6.83
N ALA A 273 48.07 -12.02 -7.33
CA ALA A 273 48.74 -13.29 -7.60
C ALA A 273 49.80 -13.22 -8.71
N ALA A 274 49.83 -12.14 -9.50
CA ALA A 274 50.72 -11.97 -10.65
C ALA A 274 51.95 -11.07 -10.37
N ALA A 275 52.22 -10.67 -9.12
CA ALA A 275 53.40 -9.88 -8.81
C ALA A 275 54.67 -10.76 -8.70
N PRO A 276 55.74 -10.53 -9.48
CA PRO A 276 57.02 -11.18 -9.24
C PRO A 276 57.63 -10.64 -7.93
N ALA A 277 58.17 -11.54 -7.10
CA ALA A 277 58.95 -11.17 -5.92
C ALA A 277 60.10 -10.23 -6.31
N SER A 278 60.00 -8.95 -5.95
CA SER A 278 61.11 -8.02 -6.15
C SER A 278 62.20 -8.33 -5.14
N LYS A 279 63.35 -8.76 -5.67
CA LYS A 279 64.60 -9.02 -4.98
C LYS A 279 64.99 -7.88 -4.03
N GLY A 280 65.36 -8.25 -2.80
CA GLY A 280 66.17 -7.40 -1.95
C GLY A 280 67.55 -7.17 -2.57
N GLY A 281 68.01 -5.94 -2.45
CA GLY A 281 69.33 -5.43 -2.81
C GLY A 281 69.47 -4.06 -2.20
#